data_AF-A0AAV2Z6S3-F1
#
_entry.id   AF-A0AAV2Z6S3-F1
#
_cell.length_a   1.000
_cell.length_b   1.000
_cell.length_c   1.000
_cell.angle_alpha   90.00
_cell.angle_beta   90.00
_cell.angle_gamma   90.00
#
_symmetry.space_group_name_H-M   'P 1'
#
loop_
_entity.id
_entity.type
_entity.pdbx_description
1 polymer ?
#
loop_
_entity_poly.entity_id
_entity_poly.type
_entity_poly.pdbx_seq_one_letter_code
_entity_poly.pdbx_strand_id
1 'polypeptide(L)'
;MMNAIRDELPNSGIVGCRFHWKQALRRKMASLGISRQHISVAMASGNVDLLTVAKASVVQSKGIPYMDIEVDAEKWQAFWKYFAKTWVKTYSVDCWNISAMARERRTLVARTNNALEAYNRAFAAICCSPPEHHDFCARC
;
A
#
# COMPACT_ATOMS: atom_id res chain seq x y z
N MET A 1 -12.11 7.44 7.71
CA MET A 1 -12.37 5.99 7.61
C MET A 1 -11.62 5.18 8.68
N MET A 2 -10.29 5.22 8.76
CA MET A 2 -9.54 4.43 9.76
C MET A 2 -9.95 4.71 11.22
N ASN A 3 -10.16 5.97 11.59
CA ASN A 3 -10.59 6.33 12.95
C ASN A 3 -12.00 5.80 13.25
N ALA A 4 -12.96 6.03 12.35
CA ALA A 4 -14.31 5.49 12.49
C ALA A 4 -14.35 3.97 12.67
N ILE A 5 -13.51 3.19 11.96
CA ILE A 5 -13.46 1.73 12.15
C ILE A 5 -12.89 1.37 13.53
N ARG A 6 -11.92 2.13 14.05
CA ARG A 6 -11.39 1.89 15.41
C ARG A 6 -12.42 2.22 16.49
N ASP A 7 -13.24 3.24 16.25
CA ASP A 7 -14.28 3.66 17.19
C ASP A 7 -15.41 2.61 17.25
N GLU A 8 -15.84 2.09 16.10
CA GLU A 8 -16.91 1.09 16.01
C GLU A 8 -16.45 -0.35 16.32
N LEU A 9 -15.18 -0.69 16.04
CA LEU A 9 -14.60 -2.03 16.19
C LEU A 9 -13.26 -1.99 16.93
N PRO A 10 -13.24 -1.66 18.24
CA PRO A 10 -12.02 -1.38 18.99
C PRO A 10 -11.06 -2.58 19.12
N ASN A 11 -11.59 -3.81 19.06
CA ASN A 11 -10.81 -5.04 19.19
C ASN A 11 -10.36 -5.63 17.84
N SER A 12 -10.67 -4.98 16.72
CA SER A 12 -10.35 -5.50 15.39
C SER A 12 -8.95 -5.07 14.94
N GLY A 13 -8.18 -6.04 14.44
CA GLY A 13 -6.89 -5.76 13.80
C GLY A 13 -7.10 -5.23 12.38
N ILE A 14 -6.95 -3.91 12.19
CA ILE A 14 -7.09 -3.30 10.88
C ILE A 14 -5.78 -3.44 10.09
N VAL A 15 -5.80 -4.27 9.05
CA VAL A 15 -4.70 -4.39 8.08
C VAL A 15 -5.14 -3.85 6.74
N GLY A 16 -4.39 -2.88 6.23
CA GLY A 16 -4.56 -2.31 4.91
C GLY A 16 -4.29 -3.32 3.80
N CYS A 17 -4.96 -3.13 2.66
CA CYS A 17 -4.80 -4.00 1.50
C CYS A 17 -3.38 -3.89 0.91
N ARG A 18 -2.66 -5.02 0.82
CA ARG A 18 -1.33 -5.13 0.19
C ARG A 18 -1.31 -4.52 -1.22
N PHE A 19 -2.36 -4.76 -2.00
CA PHE A 19 -2.44 -4.30 -3.38
C PHE A 19 -2.50 -2.78 -3.47
N HIS A 20 -3.43 -2.15 -2.76
CA HIS A 20 -3.54 -0.69 -2.72
C HIS A 20 -2.28 -0.03 -2.15
N TRP A 21 -1.64 -0.68 -1.17
CA TRP A 21 -0.35 -0.25 -0.66
C TRP A 21 0.74 -0.26 -1.75
N LYS A 22 0.95 -1.39 -2.46
CA LYS A 22 1.90 -1.47 -3.59
C LYS A 22 1.55 -0.47 -4.69
N GLN A 23 0.26 -0.28 -4.99
CA GLN A 23 -0.21 0.69 -5.99
C GLN A 23 0.15 2.13 -5.60
N ALA A 24 -0.05 2.52 -4.33
CA ALA A 24 0.32 3.84 -3.84
C ALA A 24 1.83 4.09 -3.92
N LEU A 25 2.65 3.08 -3.58
CA LEU A 25 4.11 3.16 -3.72
C LEU A 25 4.54 3.31 -5.18
N ARG A 26 3.98 2.48 -6.07
CA ARG A 26 4.23 2.57 -7.52
C ARG A 26 3.90 3.96 -8.07
N ARG A 27 2.75 4.52 -7.72
CA ARG A 27 2.33 5.88 -8.13
C ARG A 27 3.32 6.93 -7.64
N LYS A 28 3.81 6.81 -6.40
CA LYS A 28 4.81 7.74 -5.87
C LYS A 28 6.13 7.64 -6.62
N MET A 29 6.65 6.43 -6.86
CA MET A 29 7.89 6.25 -7.63
C MET A 29 7.77 6.85 -9.04
N ALA A 30 6.62 6.65 -9.71
CA ALA A 30 6.36 7.24 -11.02
C ALA A 30 6.34 8.78 -10.95
N SER A 31 5.72 9.37 -9.93
CA SER A 31 5.71 10.84 -9.74
C SER A 31 7.09 11.45 -9.50
N LEU A 32 8.06 10.66 -9.02
CA LEU A 32 9.45 11.06 -8.82
C LEU A 32 10.32 10.86 -10.07
N GLY A 33 9.73 10.41 -11.18
CA GLY A 33 10.47 10.17 -12.43
C GLY A 33 11.41 8.97 -12.36
N ILE A 34 11.12 7.97 -11.52
CA ILE A 34 11.82 6.68 -11.53
C ILE A 34 11.37 5.88 -12.76
N SER A 35 12.32 5.25 -13.46
CA SER A 35 12.05 4.52 -14.70
C SER A 35 11.06 3.37 -14.47
N ARG A 36 10.28 3.03 -15.51
CA ARG A 36 9.35 1.88 -15.44
C ARG A 36 10.07 0.56 -15.13
N GLN A 37 11.31 0.40 -15.62
CA GLN A 37 12.14 -0.78 -15.35
C GLN A 37 12.46 -0.89 -13.86
N HIS A 38 12.98 0.17 -13.24
CA HIS A 38 13.29 0.18 -11.80
C HIS A 38 12.05 0.02 -10.93
N ILE A 39 10.93 0.65 -11.30
CA ILE A 39 9.64 0.45 -10.63
C ILE A 39 9.21 -1.01 -10.72
N SER A 40 9.38 -1.67 -11.86
CA SER A 40 9.03 -3.08 -12.04
C SER A 40 9.84 -3.98 -11.10
N VAL A 41 11.15 -3.75 -10.99
CA VAL A 41 12.03 -4.47 -10.07
C VAL A 41 11.59 -4.24 -8.62
N ALA A 42 11.40 -2.98 -8.21
CA ALA A 42 10.98 -2.66 -6.85
C ALA A 42 9.59 -3.25 -6.49
N MET A 43 8.69 -3.37 -7.46
CA MET A 43 7.35 -3.94 -7.29
C MET A 43 7.32 -5.47 -7.43
N ALA A 44 8.40 -6.12 -7.86
CA ALA A 44 8.47 -7.57 -7.96
C ALA A 44 8.30 -8.23 -6.57
N SER A 45 7.87 -9.49 -6.57
CA SER A 45 7.73 -10.25 -5.33
C SER A 45 9.10 -10.42 -4.67
N GLY A 46 9.18 -10.20 -3.36
CA GLY A 46 10.45 -10.31 -2.62
C GLY A 46 11.25 -9.01 -2.56
N ASN A 47 10.68 -7.89 -3.02
CA ASN A 47 11.32 -6.58 -2.92
C ASN A 47 10.58 -5.71 -1.90
N VAL A 48 9.89 -4.65 -2.36
CA VAL A 48 9.22 -3.71 -1.45
C VAL A 48 8.15 -4.38 -0.58
N ASP A 49 7.59 -5.49 -1.04
CA ASP A 49 6.58 -6.22 -0.28
C ASP A 49 7.12 -7.06 0.88
N LEU A 50 8.44 -7.32 0.95
CA LEU A 50 9.07 -7.87 2.14
C LEU A 50 8.91 -6.95 3.35
N LEU A 51 8.79 -5.64 3.13
CA LEU A 51 8.54 -4.69 4.22
C LEU A 51 7.23 -4.99 4.96
N THR A 52 6.27 -5.67 4.32
CA THR A 52 5.00 -6.04 4.96
C THR A 52 5.14 -7.20 5.94
N VAL A 53 6.24 -7.95 5.89
CA VAL A 53 6.52 -9.11 6.75
C VAL A 53 7.80 -8.94 7.58
N ALA A 54 8.64 -7.96 7.24
CA ALA A 54 9.81 -7.58 8.03
C ALA A 54 9.37 -7.13 9.43
N LYS A 55 10.21 -7.36 10.44
CA LYS A 55 9.92 -6.89 11.81
C LYS A 55 9.70 -5.38 11.81
N ALA A 56 8.64 -4.91 12.48
CA ALA A 56 8.31 -3.49 12.55
C ALA A 56 9.48 -2.62 13.02
N SER A 57 10.26 -3.10 14.01
CA SER A 57 11.47 -2.42 14.48
C SER A 57 12.54 -2.27 13.40
N VAL A 58 12.69 -3.24 12.50
CA VAL A 58 13.63 -3.19 11.37
C VAL A 58 13.14 -2.19 10.32
N VAL A 59 11.84 -2.17 10.03
CA VAL A 59 11.23 -1.17 9.15
C VAL A 59 11.44 0.25 9.69
N GLN A 60 11.28 0.44 11.00
CA GLN A 60 11.40 1.75 11.66
C GLN A 60 12.85 2.22 11.78
N SER A 61 13.79 1.32 12.07
CA SER A 61 15.20 1.68 12.37
C SER A 61 16.15 1.57 11.18
N LYS A 62 15.92 0.62 10.28
CA LYS A 62 16.82 0.29 9.16
C LYS A 62 16.17 0.46 7.80
N GLY A 63 15.03 1.13 7.71
CA GLY A 63 14.00 0.92 6.68
C GLY A 63 14.39 0.99 5.19
N ILE A 64 15.66 1.21 4.86
CA ILE A 64 16.13 1.72 3.58
C ILE A 64 17.60 1.28 3.39
N PRO A 65 17.89 -0.04 3.15
CA PRO A 65 18.52 -0.44 1.88
C PRO A 65 18.36 -1.95 1.56
N TYR A 66 17.16 -2.53 1.65
CA TYR A 66 16.98 -3.96 1.30
C TYR A 66 16.93 -4.23 -0.21
N MET A 67 16.86 -3.18 -1.02
CA MET A 67 16.74 -3.28 -2.47
C MET A 67 18.00 -2.69 -3.10
N ASP A 68 18.82 -3.56 -3.67
CA ASP A 68 19.95 -3.19 -4.52
C ASP A 68 19.43 -2.96 -5.93
N ILE A 69 19.00 -1.73 -6.21
CA ILE A 69 18.48 -1.32 -7.52
C ILE A 69 19.25 -0.08 -7.92
N GLU A 70 19.77 -0.07 -9.14
CA GLU A 70 20.49 1.06 -9.75
C GLU A 70 19.52 2.22 -10.09
N VAL A 71 18.97 2.86 -9.06
CA VAL A 71 18.16 4.06 -9.19
C VAL A 71 19.03 5.27 -8.90
N ASP A 72 18.78 6.36 -9.62
CA ASP A 72 19.26 7.70 -9.27
C ASP A 72 19.11 7.94 -7.75
N ALA A 73 20.23 8.23 -7.10
CA ALA A 73 20.33 8.27 -5.65
C ALA A 73 19.41 9.35 -5.04
N GLU A 74 19.25 10.49 -5.71
CA GLU A 74 18.39 11.59 -5.25
C GLU A 74 16.92 11.19 -5.31
N LYS A 75 16.48 10.60 -6.43
CA LYS A 75 15.09 10.11 -6.57
C LYS A 75 14.78 9.01 -5.57
N TRP A 76 15.74 8.10 -5.34
CA TRP A 76 15.58 7.01 -4.38
C TRP A 76 15.50 7.54 -2.95
N GLN A 77 16.38 8.46 -2.58
CA GLN A 77 16.34 9.13 -1.29
C GLN A 77 15.02 9.90 -1.09
N ALA A 78 14.53 10.59 -2.12
CA ALA A 78 13.25 11.31 -2.07
C ALA A 78 12.06 10.35 -1.86
N PHE A 79 12.05 9.20 -2.53
CA PHE A 79 11.04 8.15 -2.33
C PHE A 79 11.04 7.68 -0.88
N TRP A 80 12.22 7.40 -0.34
CA TRP A 80 12.37 6.86 1.00
C TRP A 80 12.06 7.87 2.11
N LYS A 81 12.41 9.15 1.90
CA LYS A 81 11.97 10.25 2.76
C LYS A 81 10.45 10.35 2.80
N TYR A 82 9.78 10.25 1.65
CA TYR A 82 8.33 10.16 1.59
C TYR A 82 7.79 8.92 2.31
N PHE A 83 8.43 7.77 2.10
CA PHE A 83 8.00 6.51 2.69
C PHE A 83 8.01 6.58 4.21
N ALA A 84 9.11 7.02 4.81
CA ALA A 84 9.21 7.17 6.26
C ALA A 84 8.16 8.16 6.81
N LYS A 85 7.97 9.30 6.15
CA LYS A 85 6.95 10.27 6.56
C LYS A 85 5.54 9.70 6.52
N THR A 86 5.20 8.97 5.46
CA THR A 86 3.81 8.53 5.20
C THR A 86 3.52 7.20 5.88
N TRP A 87 4.34 6.18 5.65
CA TRP A 87 4.07 4.80 6.03
C TRP A 87 4.68 4.38 7.37
N VAL A 88 5.52 5.22 7.97
CA VAL A 88 6.05 4.97 9.32
C VAL A 88 5.50 5.98 10.32
N LYS A 89 5.49 7.27 9.98
CA LYS A 89 5.02 8.33 10.90
C LYS A 89 3.51 8.59 10.83
N THR A 90 2.93 8.67 9.63
CA THR A 90 1.50 9.04 9.47
C THR A 90 0.58 7.83 9.64
N TYR A 91 0.89 6.73 8.97
CA TYR A 91 0.24 5.44 9.18
C TYR A 91 1.10 4.59 10.10
N SER A 92 0.52 4.04 11.17
CA SER A 92 1.22 3.06 12.01
C SER A 92 1.68 1.89 11.14
N VAL A 93 2.87 1.36 11.44
CA VAL A 93 3.42 0.18 10.78
C VAL A 93 2.45 -1.00 10.90
N ASP A 94 1.74 -1.12 12.01
CA ASP A 94 0.74 -2.18 12.25
C ASP A 94 -0.44 -2.15 11.27
N CYS A 95 -0.67 -1.01 10.61
CA CYS A 95 -1.76 -0.87 9.64
C CYS A 95 -1.45 -1.50 8.27
N TRP A 96 -0.24 -1.95 8.01
CA TRP A 96 0.14 -2.52 6.70
C TRP A 96 1.20 -3.63 6.81
N ASN A 97 1.90 -3.69 7.94
CA ASN A 97 2.81 -4.76 8.30
C ASN A 97 2.09 -5.84 9.11
N ILE A 98 2.25 -7.10 8.71
CA ILE A 98 1.58 -8.25 9.32
C ILE A 98 2.54 -9.10 10.17
N SER A 99 3.79 -8.66 10.37
CA SER A 99 4.79 -9.44 11.12
C SER A 99 4.33 -9.75 12.55
N ALA A 100 3.62 -8.81 13.20
CA ALA A 100 3.02 -9.02 14.52
C ALA A 100 1.89 -10.07 14.48
N MET A 101 1.02 -10.02 13.46
CA MET A 101 -0.10 -10.97 13.31
C MET A 101 0.37 -12.38 12.98
N ALA A 102 1.41 -12.51 12.16
CA ALA A 102 2.04 -13.79 11.84
C ALA A 102 2.64 -14.44 13.10
N ARG A 103 3.24 -13.64 13.99
CA ARG A 103 3.76 -14.10 15.29
C ARG A 103 2.65 -14.51 16.26
N GLU A 104 1.50 -13.82 16.22
CA GLU A 104 0.34 -14.09 17.09
C GLU A 104 -0.56 -15.24 16.61
N ARG A 105 -0.20 -15.95 15.52
CA ARG A 105 -0.99 -17.05 14.93
C ARG A 105 -2.47 -16.68 14.65
N ARG A 106 -2.76 -15.41 14.39
CA ARG A 106 -4.09 -15.02 13.88
C ARG A 106 -4.26 -15.61 12.47
N THR A 107 -5.44 -16.14 12.17
CA THR A 107 -5.75 -16.73 10.85
C THR A 107 -5.43 -15.73 9.74
N LEU A 108 -4.34 -15.97 9.02
CA LEU A 108 -3.97 -15.20 7.84
C LEU A 108 -4.87 -15.67 6.69
N VAL A 109 -6.03 -15.05 6.52
CA VAL A 109 -6.83 -15.24 5.31
C VAL A 109 -5.96 -14.82 4.12
N ALA A 110 -5.82 -15.70 3.13
CA ALA A 110 -4.93 -15.52 2.00
C ALA A 110 -5.00 -14.10 1.42
N ARG A 111 -3.85 -13.48 1.15
CA ARG A 111 -3.71 -12.12 0.59
C ARG A 111 -4.14 -12.05 -0.89
N THR A 112 -5.19 -12.76 -1.28
CA THR A 112 -5.76 -12.71 -2.62
C THR A 112 -6.71 -11.54 -2.73
N ASN A 113 -6.42 -10.64 -3.66
CA ASN A 113 -7.24 -9.50 -4.02
C ASN A 113 -8.13 -9.80 -5.23
N ASN A 114 -8.16 -11.05 -5.73
CA ASN A 114 -8.83 -11.44 -6.97
C ASN A 114 -10.30 -11.00 -7.01
N ALA A 115 -11.03 -11.15 -5.90
CA ALA A 115 -12.45 -10.74 -5.82
C ALA A 115 -12.62 -9.21 -5.88
N LEU A 116 -11.76 -8.46 -5.18
CA LEU A 116 -11.78 -7.00 -5.18
C LEU A 116 -11.36 -6.44 -6.55
N GLU A 117 -10.34 -7.02 -7.18
CA GLU A 117 -9.94 -6.62 -8.51
C GLU A 117 -10.99 -6.98 -9.57
N ALA A 118 -11.62 -8.15 -9.46
CA ALA A 118 -12.72 -8.54 -10.33
C ALA A 118 -13.89 -7.54 -10.20
N TYR A 119 -14.23 -7.15 -8.98
CA TYR A 119 -15.22 -6.09 -8.75
C TYR A 119 -14.78 -4.76 -9.37
N ASN A 120 -13.56 -4.29 -9.10
CA ASN A 120 -13.07 -3.01 -9.64
C ASN A 120 -13.02 -3.00 -11.18
N ARG A 121 -12.63 -4.12 -11.80
CA ARG A 121 -12.66 -4.28 -13.26
C ARG A 121 -14.08 -4.26 -13.80
N ALA A 122 -15.00 -4.99 -13.16
CA ALA A 122 -16.40 -5.01 -13.55
C ALA A 122 -17.02 -3.61 -13.41
N PHE A 123 -16.78 -2.94 -12.29
CA PHE A 123 -17.26 -1.58 -12.03
C PHE A 123 -16.70 -0.58 -13.04
N ALA A 124 -15.39 -0.60 -13.32
CA ALA A 124 -14.78 0.28 -14.32
C ALA A 124 -15.28 0.02 -15.75
N ALA A 125 -15.58 -1.25 -16.08
CA ALA A 125 -16.16 -1.62 -17.38
C ALA A 125 -17.62 -1.17 -17.53
N ILE A 126 -18.36 -1.05 -16.43
CA ILE A 126 -19.74 -0.53 -16.42
C ILE A 126 -19.73 1.00 -16.49
N CYS A 127 -18.83 1.64 -15.74
CA CYS A 127 -18.78 3.09 -15.58
C CYS A 127 -17.71 3.73 -16.47
N CYS A 128 -17.71 3.48 -17.79
CA CYS A 128 -16.67 3.84 -18.77
C CYS A 128 -16.17 5.32 -18.83
N SER A 129 -16.58 6.19 -17.92
CA SER A 129 -15.94 7.44 -17.50
C SER A 129 -16.50 7.81 -16.12
N PRO A 130 -15.77 8.55 -15.26
CA PRO A 130 -16.38 9.04 -14.03
C PRO A 130 -17.61 9.87 -14.41
N PRO A 131 -18.82 9.58 -13.88
CA PRO A 131 -19.96 10.44 -14.11
C PRO A 131 -19.58 11.83 -13.58
N GLU A 132 -19.74 12.86 -14.42
CA GLU A 132 -19.59 14.23 -13.94
C GLU A 132 -20.54 14.42 -12.76
N HIS A 133 -20.07 15.12 -11.72
CA HIS A 133 -20.72 15.29 -10.42
C HIS A 133 -22.15 15.88 -10.51
N HIS A 134 -22.59 16.28 -11.71
CA HIS A 134 -23.88 16.87 -12.01
C HIS A 134 -25.03 15.85 -12.14
N ASP A 135 -24.76 14.57 -12.43
CA ASP A 135 -25.84 13.61 -12.75
C ASP A 135 -26.46 12.89 -11.54
N PHE A 136 -25.90 13.06 -10.33
CA PHE A 136 -26.43 12.37 -9.13
C PHE A 136 -27.62 13.10 -8.47
N CYS A 137 -27.84 14.40 -8.76
CA CYS A 137 -28.88 15.19 -8.10
C CYS A 137 -30.23 15.26 -8.85
N ALA A 138 -30.37 14.68 -10.04
CA ALA A 138 -31.56 14.88 -10.89
C ALA A 138 -32.65 13.80 -10.75
N ARG A 139 -32.62 12.93 -9.73
CA ARG A 139 -33.61 11.84 -9.56
C ARG A 139 -34.12 11.67 -8.12
N CYS A 140 -34.27 12.77 -7.39
CA CYS A 140 -35.13 12.83 -6.19
C CYS A 140 -36.36 13.66 -6.48
#